data_AF-A0AAW9N028-F1
#
_entry.id   AF-A0AAW9N028-F1
#
_cell.length_a   1.000
_cell.length_b   1.000
_cell.length_c   1.000
_cell.angle_alpha   90.00
_cell.angle_beta   90.00
_cell.angle_gamma   90.00
#
_symmetry.space_group_name_H-M   'P 1'
#
loop_
_entity.id
_entity.type
_entity.pdbx_description
1 polymer ?
#
loop_
_entity_poly.entity_id
_entity_poly.type
_entity_poly.pdbx_seq_one_letter_code
_entity_poly.pdbx_strand_id
1 'polypeptide(L)'
;MTSKKLTKEELIEKQEKVKTWLNVLDKIYGVKMTVFSKAIGIHNQNLHNFRKGKRRLTEEKTILLEKVIVMKYGRLLMLEDSEYESVFK
;
A
#
# COMPACT_ATOMS: atom_id res chain seq x y z
N MET A 1 16.97 5.91 12.48
CA MET A 1 15.87 6.82 12.89
C MET A 1 14.77 5.97 13.49
N THR A 2 14.35 6.26 14.72
CA THR A 2 13.18 5.59 15.35
C THR A 2 11.93 6.03 14.61
N SER A 3 11.40 5.18 13.73
CA SER A 3 10.12 5.41 13.07
C SER A 3 9.05 5.64 14.13
N LYS A 4 8.44 6.83 14.15
CA LYS A 4 7.31 7.12 15.04
C LYS A 4 6.19 6.14 14.69
N LYS A 5 5.64 5.47 15.70
CA LYS A 5 4.50 4.56 15.54
C LYS A 5 3.29 5.38 15.11
N LEU A 6 2.58 4.93 14.08
CA LEU A 6 1.37 5.58 13.60
C LEU A 6 0.27 5.51 14.66
N THR A 7 -0.52 6.58 14.76
CA THR A 7 -1.81 6.51 15.46
C THR A 7 -2.76 5.57 14.74
N LYS A 8 -3.85 5.20 15.41
CA LYS A 8 -4.85 4.31 14.81
C LYS A 8 -5.52 4.97 13.60
N GLU A 9 -5.78 6.26 13.70
CA GLU A 9 -6.38 7.10 12.67
C GLU A 9 -5.44 7.22 11.46
N GLU A 10 -4.17 7.56 11.68
CA GLU A 10 -3.16 7.63 10.63
C GLU A 10 -2.99 6.28 9.91
N LEU A 11 -3.01 5.17 10.66
CA LEU A 11 -2.94 3.83 10.07
C LEU A 11 -4.17 3.51 9.22
N ILE A 12 -5.36 3.94 9.64
CA ILE A 12 -6.60 3.76 8.86
C ILE A 12 -6.53 4.54 7.57
N GLU A 13 -6.18 5.83 7.63
CA GLU A 13 -6.07 6.70 6.46
C GLU A 13 -5.06 6.14 5.46
N LYS A 14 -3.89 5.71 5.94
CA LYS A 14 -2.87 5.08 5.10
C LYS A 14 -3.37 3.77 4.49
N GLN A 15 -4.12 2.95 5.24
CA GLN A 15 -4.73 1.72 4.71
C GLN A 15 -5.77 1.98 3.61
N GLU A 16 -6.63 2.99 3.78
CA GLU A 16 -7.61 3.36 2.75
C GLU A 16 -6.94 3.96 1.51
N LYS A 17 -5.88 4.76 1.70
CA LYS A 17 -5.06 5.28 0.60
C LYS A 17 -4.47 4.14 -0.25
N VAL A 18 -3.74 3.20 0.36
CA VAL A 18 -3.13 2.09 -0.39
C VAL A 18 -4.17 1.13 -0.98
N LYS A 19 -5.35 0.98 -0.38
CA LYS A 19 -6.47 0.23 -0.97
C LYS A 19 -6.96 0.87 -2.27
N THR A 20 -7.09 2.20 -2.27
CA THR A 20 -7.49 2.96 -3.45
C THR A 20 -6.49 2.76 -4.58
N TRP A 21 -5.20 2.88 -4.30
CA TRP A 21 -4.15 2.61 -5.28
C TRP A 21 -4.15 1.18 -5.78
N LEU A 22 -4.29 0.18 -4.90
CA LEU A 22 -4.41 -1.22 -5.33
C LEU A 22 -5.59 -1.46 -6.26
N ASN A 23 -6.73 -0.80 -6.02
CA ASN A 23 -7.89 -0.92 -6.90
C ASN A 23 -7.66 -0.29 -8.27
N VAL A 24 -7.00 0.87 -8.33
CA VAL A 24 -6.61 1.50 -9.61
C VAL A 24 -5.64 0.60 -10.36
N LEU A 25 -4.58 0.11 -9.70
CA LEU A 25 -3.57 -0.75 -10.31
C LEU A 25 -4.17 -2.06 -10.84
N ASP A 26 -5.10 -2.68 -10.09
CA ASP A 26 -5.78 -3.90 -10.51
C ASP A 26 -6.74 -3.66 -11.68
N LYS A 27 -7.64 -2.67 -11.55
CA LYS A 27 -8.77 -2.50 -12.50
C LYS A 27 -8.40 -1.74 -13.76
N ILE A 28 -7.51 -0.76 -13.67
CA ILE A 28 -7.14 0.11 -14.79
C ILE A 28 -5.88 -0.41 -15.46
N TYR A 29 -4.88 -0.79 -14.67
CA TYR A 29 -3.57 -1.18 -15.20
C TYR A 29 -3.34 -2.70 -15.25
N GLY A 30 -4.30 -3.52 -14.80
CA GLY A 30 -4.20 -4.98 -14.84
C GLY A 30 -3.09 -5.57 -13.97
N VAL A 31 -2.59 -4.81 -12.98
CA VAL A 31 -1.47 -5.24 -12.13
C VAL A 31 -1.95 -6.29 -11.13
N LYS A 32 -1.39 -7.50 -11.24
CA LYS A 32 -1.77 -8.64 -10.40
C LYS A 32 -1.41 -8.41 -8.93
N MET A 33 -2.33 -8.73 -8.02
CA MET A 33 -2.11 -8.67 -6.56
C MET A 33 -0.89 -9.48 -6.09
N THR A 34 -0.53 -10.55 -6.81
CA THR A 34 0.64 -11.38 -6.51
C THR A 34 1.97 -10.62 -6.57
N VAL A 35 2.05 -9.52 -7.33
CA VAL A 35 3.23 -8.65 -7.36
C VAL A 35 3.45 -8.01 -5.98
N PHE A 36 2.38 -7.50 -5.38
CA PHE A 36 2.44 -6.82 -4.09
C PHE A 36 2.51 -7.81 -2.94
N SER A 37 1.72 -8.89 -2.96
CA SER A 37 1.68 -9.85 -1.86
C SER A 37 3.04 -10.53 -1.65
N LYS A 38 3.74 -10.85 -2.75
CA LYS A 38 5.13 -11.33 -2.71
C LYS A 38 6.09 -10.27 -2.14
N ALA A 39 5.97 -9.02 -2.60
CA ALA A 39 6.85 -7.94 -2.18
C ALA A 39 6.73 -7.60 -0.68
N ILE A 40 5.55 -7.78 -0.08
CA ILE A 40 5.34 -7.52 1.35
C ILE A 40 5.35 -8.78 2.22
N GLY A 41 5.57 -9.95 1.63
CA GLY A 41 5.67 -11.23 2.34
C GLY A 41 4.36 -11.69 2.97
N ILE A 42 3.23 -11.53 2.28
CA ILE A 42 1.94 -12.07 2.74
C ILE A 42 1.29 -12.97 1.69
N HIS A 43 0.44 -13.88 2.15
CA HIS A 43 -0.36 -14.72 1.28
C HIS A 43 -1.27 -13.88 0.38
N ASN A 44 -1.38 -14.23 -0.91
CA ASN A 44 -2.15 -13.45 -1.88
C ASN A 44 -3.63 -13.25 -1.46
N GLN A 45 -4.23 -14.28 -0.86
CA GLN A 45 -5.60 -14.20 -0.31
C GLN A 45 -5.74 -13.12 0.77
N ASN A 46 -4.72 -12.92 1.61
CA ASN A 46 -4.76 -11.89 2.66
C ASN A 46 -4.77 -10.49 2.05
N LEU A 47 -4.02 -10.27 0.97
CA LEU A 47 -4.03 -9.00 0.27
C LEU A 47 -5.38 -8.75 -0.43
N HIS A 48 -5.97 -9.78 -1.05
CA HIS A 48 -7.33 -9.67 -1.61
C HIS A 48 -8.38 -9.35 -0.55
N ASN A 49 -8.30 -9.99 0.62
CA ASN A 49 -9.22 -9.73 1.73
C ASN A 49 -9.04 -8.30 2.27
N PHE A 50 -7.80 -7.82 2.36
CA PHE A 50 -7.51 -6.43 2.71
C PHE A 50 -8.12 -5.45 1.71
N ARG A 51 -7.89 -5.65 0.41
CA ARG A 51 -8.45 -4.80 -0.65
C ARG A 51 -9.98 -4.76 -0.62
N LYS A 52 -10.63 -5.88 -0.27
CA LYS A 52 -12.09 -5.99 -0.12
C LYS A 52 -12.62 -5.48 1.24
N GLY A 53 -11.76 -4.95 2.12
CA GLY A 53 -12.16 -4.47 3.45
C GLY A 53 -12.50 -5.57 4.46
N LYS A 54 -12.24 -6.84 4.15
CA LYS A 54 -12.51 -8.00 5.02
C LYS A 54 -11.42 -8.23 6.07
N ARG A 55 -10.27 -7.57 5.92
CA ARG A 55 -9.10 -7.71 6.80
C ARG A 55 -8.32 -6.40 6.84
N ARG A 56 -7.62 -6.14 7.95
CA ARG A 56 -6.62 -5.06 8.06
C ARG A 56 -5.21 -5.62 7.95
N LEU A 57 -4.28 -4.79 7.48
CA LEU A 57 -2.84 -5.09 7.54
C LEU A 57 -2.27 -4.60 8.87
N THR A 58 -1.11 -5.15 9.26
CA THR A 58 -0.31 -4.54 10.33
C THR A 58 0.31 -3.24 9.81
N GLU A 59 0.70 -2.38 10.73
CA GLU A 59 1.41 -1.13 10.41
C GLU A 59 2.63 -1.37 9.51
N GLU A 60 3.50 -2.31 9.87
CA GLU A 60 4.67 -2.71 9.09
C GLU A 60 4.29 -3.08 7.64
N LYS A 61 3.24 -3.91 7.47
CA LYS A 61 2.80 -4.35 6.14
C LYS A 61 2.10 -3.25 5.35
N THR A 62 1.42 -2.32 6.01
CA THR A 62 0.85 -1.13 5.37
C THR A 62 1.95 -0.22 4.83
N ILE A 63 2.96 0.10 5.65
CA ILE A 63 4.09 0.95 5.27
C ILE A 63 4.87 0.30 4.12
N LEU A 64 5.16 -1.00 4.22
CA LEU A 64 5.89 -1.70 3.17
C LEU A 64 5.10 -1.75 1.84
N LEU A 65 3.79 -1.95 1.91
CA LEU A 65 2.93 -1.92 0.72
C LEU A 65 2.92 -0.56 0.04
N GLU A 66 2.80 0.51 0.82
CA GLU A 66 2.87 1.89 0.32
C GLU A 66 4.21 2.14 -0.40
N LYS A 67 5.34 1.80 0.24
CA LYS A 67 6.68 1.89 -0.35
C LYS A 67 6.76 1.19 -1.71
N VAL A 68 6.28 -0.06 -1.78
CA VAL A 68 6.30 -0.84 -3.03
C VAL A 68 5.45 -0.19 -4.11
N ILE A 69 4.27 0.33 -3.77
CA ILE A 69 3.38 1.00 -4.73
C ILE A 69 4.03 2.28 -5.26
N VAL A 70 4.50 3.16 -4.37
CA VAL A 70 5.11 4.44 -4.76
C VAL A 70 6.34 4.21 -5.64
N MET A 71 7.26 3.32 -5.23
CA MET A 71 8.49 3.07 -5.97
C MET A 71 8.26 2.44 -7.35
N LYS A 72 7.30 1.51 -7.48
CA LYS A 72 7.09 0.78 -8.74
C LYS A 72 6.06 1.42 -9.65
N TYR A 73 5.05 2.07 -9.08
CA TYR A 73 3.85 2.49 -9.78
C TYR A 73 3.45 3.94 -9.52
N GLY A 74 4.23 4.72 -8.75
CA GLY A 74 3.89 6.11 -8.46
C GLY A 74 3.69 6.96 -9.71
N ARG A 75 4.51 6.75 -10.77
CA ARG A 75 4.34 7.42 -12.07
C ARG A 75 3.06 7.03 -12.78
N LEU A 76 2.69 5.75 -12.72
CA LEU A 76 1.43 5.26 -13.30
C LEU A 76 0.21 5.83 -12.56
N LEU A 77 0.33 6.01 -11.25
CA LEU A 77 -0.71 6.61 -10.40
C LEU A 77 -0.71 8.14 -10.40
N MET A 78 0.19 8.80 -11.14
CA MET A 78 0.38 10.25 -11.13
C MET A 78 0.53 10.82 -9.70
N LEU A 79 1.26 10.10 -8.83
CA LEU A 79 1.48 10.57 -7.46
C LEU A 79 2.36 11.81 -7.44
N GLU A 80 2.02 12.76 -6.56
CA GLU A 80 2.79 13.96 -6.31
C GLU A 80 4.14 13.65 -5.63
N ASP A 81 5.10 14.58 -5.73
CA ASP A 81 6.42 14.44 -5.10
C ASP A 81 6.33 14.23 -3.58
N SER A 82 5.31 14.80 -2.94
CA SER A 82 5.00 14.61 -1.52
C SER A 82 4.79 13.14 -1.14
N GLU A 83 4.20 12.33 -2.02
CA GLU A 83 4.00 10.90 -1.82
C GLU A 83 5.31 10.12 -1.92
N TYR A 84 6.21 10.53 -2.82
CA TYR A 84 7.57 9.97 -2.88
C TYR A 84 8.38 10.33 -1.64
N GLU A 85 8.38 11.58 -1.22
CA GLU A 85 9.08 11.98 0.00
C GLU A 85 8.59 11.23 1.24
N SER A 86 7.28 10.96 1.31
CA SER A 86 6.65 10.29 2.45
C SER A 86 7.20 8.88 2.71
N VAL A 87 7.73 8.21 1.68
CA VAL A 87 8.26 6.85 1.79
C VAL A 87 9.77 6.78 2.04
N PHE A 88 10.49 7.89 1.87
CA PHE A 88 11.94 8.01 2.10
C PHE A 88 12.31 8.68 3.44
N LYS A 89 11.32 9.22 4.16
CA LYS A 89 11.43 9.71 5.54
C LYS A 89 11.32 8.54 6.54
#